data_AF-A0AAV4HWE7-F1
#
_entry.id   AF-A0AAV4HWE7-F1
#
_cell.length_a   1.000
_cell.length_b   1.000
_cell.length_c   1.000
_cell.angle_alpha   90.00
_cell.angle_beta   90.00
_cell.angle_gamma   90.00
#
_symmetry.space_group_name_H-M   'P 1'
#
loop_
_entity.id
_entity.type
_entity.pdbx_description
1 polymer ?
#
loop_
_entity_poly.entity_id
_entity_poly.type
_entity_poly.pdbx_seq_one_letter_code
_entity_poly.pdbx_strand_id
1 'polypeptide(L)'
;MSYNRCFQLLNLLRFDNKDTRPQRRETDKLAPRIELLNLHLSNLQRYYVPGANLTVDEQLIPFRGRCPIIQYIPSKPAKYGLKLFWICNCIR
;
A
#
# COMPACT_ATOMS: atom_id res chain seq x y z
N MET A 1 26.33 2.51 -4.88
CA MET A 1 25.46 3.46 -5.60
C MET A 1 25.84 4.87 -5.18
N SER A 2 26.00 5.81 -6.12
CA SER A 2 26.22 7.22 -5.74
C SER A 2 24.93 7.86 -5.22
N TYR A 3 25.07 8.89 -4.37
CA TYR A 3 23.94 9.64 -3.82
C TYR A 3 22.99 10.14 -4.91
N ASN A 4 23.55 10.76 -5.97
CA ASN A 4 22.79 11.28 -7.10
C ASN A 4 22.04 10.18 -7.86
N ARG A 5 22.67 9.01 -8.05
CA ARG A 5 22.05 7.88 -8.74
C ARG A 5 20.85 7.34 -7.96
N CYS A 6 20.94 7.29 -6.63
CA CYS A 6 19.85 6.85 -5.78
C CYS A 6 18.62 7.76 -5.92
N PHE A 7 18.82 9.08 -5.81
CA PHE A 7 17.72 10.04 -5.92
C PHE A 7 17.03 10.01 -7.30
N GLN A 8 17.81 9.86 -8.37
CA GLN A 8 17.27 9.69 -9.73
C GLN A 8 16.39 8.44 -9.84
N LEU A 9 16.84 7.31 -9.28
CA LEU A 9 16.06 6.07 -9.29
C LEU A 9 14.74 6.21 -8.52
N LEU A 10 14.78 6.81 -7.33
CA LEU A 10 13.59 7.02 -6.52
C LEU A 10 12.53 7.86 -7.25
N ASN A 11 12.94 8.88 -8.01
CA ASN A 11 12.02 9.72 -8.77
C ASN A 11 11.43 9.03 -10.01
N LEU A 12 12.16 8.09 -10.60
CA LEU A 12 11.77 7.38 -11.82
C LEU A 12 11.02 6.07 -11.56
N LEU A 13 11.01 5.58 -10.32
CA LEU A 13 10.38 4.31 -9.96
C LEU A 13 8.88 4.31 -10.25
N ARG A 14 8.40 3.35 -11.05
CA ARG A 14 6.99 3.15 -11.38
C ARG A 14 6.67 1.65 -11.33
N PHE A 15 5.48 1.32 -10.86
CA PHE A 15 5.00 -0.07 -10.70
C PHE A 15 3.78 -0.37 -11.57
N ASP A 16 3.59 0.41 -12.64
CA ASP A 16 2.35 0.40 -13.40
C ASP A 16 2.59 0.81 -14.85
N ASN A 17 1.83 0.22 -15.77
CA ASN A 17 1.86 0.56 -17.19
C ASN A 17 1.03 1.83 -17.44
N LYS A 18 1.68 2.87 -18.00
CA LYS A 18 1.06 4.17 -18.29
C LYS A 18 -0.05 4.05 -19.33
N ASP A 19 0.08 3.15 -20.30
CA ASP A 19 -0.80 3.08 -21.47
C ASP A 19 -2.19 2.50 -21.12
N THR A 20 -2.25 1.60 -20.14
CA THR A 20 -3.48 0.95 -19.66
C THR A 20 -4.06 1.61 -18.40
N ARG A 21 -3.38 2.62 -17.86
CA ARG A 21 -3.82 3.38 -16.68
C ARG A 21 -5.12 4.17 -16.89
N PRO A 22 -5.35 4.89 -18.02
CA PRO A 22 -6.51 5.78 -18.11
C PRO A 22 -7.82 5.00 -17.97
N GLN A 23 -7.94 3.83 -18.61
CA GLN A 23 -9.12 2.98 -18.52
C GLN A 23 -9.33 2.43 -17.11
N ARG A 24 -8.26 1.92 -16.46
CA ARG A 24 -8.36 1.37 -15.09
C ARG A 24 -8.66 2.41 -14.02
N ARG A 25 -8.28 3.68 -14.25
CA ARG A 25 -8.51 4.77 -13.29
C ARG A 25 -9.99 5.15 -13.17
N GLU A 26 -10.79 4.86 -14.20
CA GLU A 26 -12.24 5.07 -14.18
C GLU A 26 -12.92 4.14 -13.17
N THR A 27 -12.49 2.88 -13.12
CA THR A 27 -13.00 1.88 -12.19
C THR A 27 -12.34 1.95 -10.82
N ASP A 28 -11.03 2.23 -10.77
CA ASP A 28 -10.24 2.12 -9.55
C ASP A 28 -9.28 3.31 -9.33
N LYS A 29 -9.49 4.03 -8.22
CA LYS A 29 -8.64 5.15 -7.80
C LYS A 29 -7.21 4.72 -7.43
N LEU A 30 -7.00 3.45 -7.12
CA LEU A 30 -5.73 2.83 -6.78
C LEU A 30 -5.05 2.12 -7.97
N ALA A 31 -5.59 2.25 -9.20
CA ALA A 31 -5.06 1.62 -10.42
C ALA A 31 -3.51 1.63 -10.53
N PRO A 32 -2.78 2.71 -10.18
CA PRO A 32 -1.32 2.72 -10.28
C PRO A 32 -0.55 1.78 -9.33
N ARG A 33 -1.23 1.13 -8.37
CA ARG A 33 -0.60 0.33 -7.31
C ARG A 33 -1.31 -1.00 -7.01
N ILE A 34 -2.54 -1.17 -7.49
CA ILE A 34 -3.40 -2.34 -7.24
C ILE A 34 -2.71 -3.65 -7.62
N GLU A 35 -2.06 -3.71 -8.78
CA GLU A 35 -1.43 -4.95 -9.27
C GLU A 35 -0.32 -5.43 -8.33
N LEU A 36 0.53 -4.51 -7.88
CA LEU A 36 1.60 -4.83 -6.93
C LEU A 36 1.04 -5.27 -5.57
N LEU A 37 -0.01 -4.60 -5.09
CA LEU A 37 -0.68 -4.97 -3.84
C LEU A 37 -1.31 -6.37 -3.94
N ASN A 38 -1.99 -6.66 -5.04
CA ASN A 38 -2.60 -7.97 -5.28
C ASN A 38 -1.55 -9.08 -5.37
N LEU A 39 -0.42 -8.81 -6.05
CA LEU A 39 0.71 -9.74 -6.09
C LEU A 39 1.30 -9.98 -4.70
N HIS A 40 1.39 -8.94 -3.88
CA HIS A 40 1.87 -9.07 -2.51
C HIS A 40 0.92 -9.93 -1.66
N LEU A 41 -0.39 -9.65 -1.72
CA LEU A 41 -1.41 -10.39 -0.99
C LEU A 41 -1.48 -11.86 -1.42
N SER A 42 -1.40 -12.14 -2.73
CA SER A 42 -1.42 -13.51 -3.24
C SER A 42 -0.20 -14.31 -2.76
N ASN A 43 0.97 -13.68 -2.70
CA ASN A 43 2.17 -14.31 -2.14
C ASN A 43 2.03 -14.58 -0.64
N LEU A 44 1.50 -13.63 0.13
CA LEU A 44 1.25 -13.85 1.57
C LEU A 44 0.31 -15.03 1.80
N GLN A 45 -0.78 -15.12 1.05
CA GLN A 45 -1.74 -16.23 1.15
C GLN A 45 -1.16 -17.56 0.69
N ARG A 46 -0.24 -17.55 -0.28
CA ARG A 46 0.36 -18.76 -0.82
C ARG A 46 1.42 -19.37 0.09
N TYR A 47 2.25 -18.53 0.71
CA TYR A 47 3.44 -18.99 1.45
C TYR A 47 3.24 -19.03 2.96
N TYR A 48 2.15 -18.47 3.49
CA TYR A 48 1.89 -18.44 4.92
C TYR A 48 0.51 -18.98 5.25
N VAL A 49 0.46 -20.03 6.08
CA VAL A 49 -0.77 -20.54 6.68
C VAL A 49 -0.89 -19.96 8.08
N PRO A 50 -1.93 -19.16 8.38
CA PRO A 50 -2.11 -18.58 9.71
C PRO A 50 -2.47 -19.65 10.75
N GLY A 51 -2.17 -19.37 12.01
CA GLY A 51 -2.61 -20.19 13.14
C GLY A 51 -4.07 -19.94 13.48
N ALA A 52 -4.55 -20.58 14.56
CA ALA A 52 -5.95 -20.47 14.99
C ALA A 52 -6.34 -19.05 15.46
N ASN A 53 -5.38 -18.27 15.96
CA ASN A 53 -5.65 -16.96 16.53
C ASN A 53 -5.25 -15.86 15.56
N LEU A 54 -6.24 -15.19 14.98
CA LEU A 54 -6.07 -14.06 14.07
C LEU A 54 -6.66 -12.79 14.68
N THR A 55 -6.00 -11.67 14.45
CA THR A 55 -6.52 -10.34 14.77
C THR A 55 -6.63 -9.49 13.53
N VAL A 56 -7.65 -8.64 13.51
CA VAL A 56 -7.87 -7.65 12.46
C VAL A 56 -7.74 -6.28 13.07
N ASP A 57 -6.91 -5.43 12.50
CA ASP A 57 -6.73 -4.05 12.98
C ASP A 57 -6.39 -3.11 11.82
N GLU A 58 -6.45 -1.81 12.10
CA GLU A 58 -6.17 -0.73 11.19
C GLU A 58 -4.76 -0.14 11.38
N GLN A 59 -4.01 -0.05 10.28
CA GLN A 59 -2.76 0.69 10.19
C GLN A 59 -2.95 1.97 9.39
N LEU A 60 -2.41 3.08 9.89
CA LEU A 60 -2.38 4.34 9.17
C LEU A 60 -0.95 4.64 8.72
N ILE A 61 -0.70 4.58 7.42
CA ILE A 61 0.60 4.92 6.84
C ILE A 61 0.69 6.44 6.70
N PRO A 62 1.62 7.13 7.40
CA PRO A 62 1.74 8.58 7.33
C PRO A 62 2.02 9.04 5.90
N PHE A 63 1.12 9.85 5.33
CA PHE A 63 1.27 10.38 3.98
C PHE A 63 0.51 11.70 3.85
N ARG A 64 1.21 12.72 3.32
CA ARG A 64 0.67 14.08 3.14
C ARG A 64 0.68 14.57 1.69
N GLY A 65 0.99 13.68 0.73
CA GLY A 65 0.97 14.05 -0.69
C GLY A 65 -0.46 14.21 -1.22
N ARG A 66 -0.61 14.50 -2.51
CA ARG A 66 -1.94 14.56 -3.16
C ARG A 66 -2.39 13.16 -3.52
N CYS A 67 -3.28 12.56 -2.73
CA CYS A 67 -3.88 11.27 -3.03
C CYS A 67 -5.34 11.24 -2.56
N PRO A 68 -6.28 10.76 -3.40
CA PRO A 68 -7.72 10.84 -3.11
C PRO A 68 -8.19 9.91 -1.96
N ILE A 69 -7.32 9.03 -1.46
CA ILE A 69 -7.63 8.04 -0.42
C ILE A 69 -6.98 8.37 0.93
N ILE A 70 -6.50 9.60 1.11
CA ILE A 70 -5.96 10.04 2.39
C ILE A 70 -7.11 10.24 3.37
N GLN A 71 -6.93 9.70 4.57
CA GLN A 71 -7.87 9.84 5.67
C GLN A 71 -7.25 10.61 6.82
N TYR A 72 -8.07 11.42 7.48
CA TYR A 72 -7.74 12.05 8.76
C TYR A 72 -8.26 11.20 9.92
N ILE A 73 -7.38 10.81 10.84
CA ILE A 73 -7.73 10.06 12.05
C ILE A 73 -7.09 10.78 13.25
N PRO A 74 -7.86 11.54 14.05
CA PRO A 74 -7.31 12.40 15.10
C PRO A 74 -6.66 11.63 16.25
N SER A 75 -7.08 10.38 16.48
CA SER A 75 -6.58 9.52 17.55
C SER A 75 -5.22 8.88 17.27
N LYS A 76 -4.78 8.83 16.00
CA LYS A 76 -3.49 8.24 15.63
C LYS A 76 -2.39 9.32 15.68
N PRO A 77 -1.12 8.96 15.99
CA PRO A 77 -0.02 9.92 16.12
C PRO A 77 0.24 10.68 14.83
N ALA A 78 0.23 9.98 13.69
CA ALA A 78 0.14 10.62 12.39
C ALA A 78 -1.33 10.86 12.06
N LYS A 79 -1.79 12.11 12.09
CA LYS A 79 -3.21 12.40 11.89
C LYS A 79 -3.71 12.20 10.45
N TYR A 80 -2.83 12.25 9.45
CA TYR A 80 -3.17 12.11 8.04
C TYR A 80 -2.37 10.97 7.41
N GLY A 81 -3.03 10.11 6.66
CA GLY A 81 -2.36 9.00 5.99
C GLY A 81 -3.26 8.11 5.16
N LEU A 82 -2.68 7.04 4.65
CA LEU A 82 -3.41 5.97 3.96
C LEU A 82 -3.86 4.96 5.01
N LYS A 83 -5.17 4.80 5.18
CA LYS A 83 -5.75 3.80 6.08
C LYS A 83 -5.75 2.43 5.39
N LEU A 84 -5.14 1.44 6.03
CA LEU A 84 -5.12 0.05 5.61
C LEU A 84 -5.69 -0.82 6.73
N PHE A 85 -6.40 -1.88 6.37
CA PHE A 85 -6.79 -2.93 7.30
C PHE A 85 -5.89 -4.14 7.09
N TRP A 86 -5.41 -4.72 8.17
CA TRP A 86 -4.56 -5.90 8.16
C TRP A 86 -5.17 -7.01 8.97
N ILE A 87 -4.92 -8.24 8.53
CA ILE A 87 -5.15 -9.45 9.31
C ILE A 87 -3.78 -9.98 9.70
N CYS A 88 -3.55 -10.18 10.99
CA CYS A 88 -2.28 -10.62 11.53
C CYS A 88 -2.48 -11.86 12.39
N ASN A 89 -1.52 -12.79 12.32
CA ASN A 89 -1.51 -13.96 13.20
C ASN A 89 -1.01 -13.56 14.60
N CYS A 90 -1.75 -13.96 15.63
CA CYS A 90 -1.31 -13.81 17.01
C CYS A 90 -0.42 -14.99 17.40
N ILE A 91 0.88 -14.73 17.45
CA ILE A 91 1.85 -15.66 18.04
C ILE A 91 1.82 -15.37 19.54
N ARG A 92 1.24 -16.30 20.30
CA ARG A 92 1.27 -16.28 21.76
C ARG A 92 2.49 -17.03 22.27
#